data_AF-A0A926ZZX1-F1
#
_entry.id   AF-A0A926ZZX1-F1
#
_cell.length_a   1.000
_cell.length_b   1.000
_cell.length_c   1.000
_cell.angle_alpha   90.00
_cell.angle_beta   90.00
_cell.angle_gamma   90.00
#
_symmetry.space_group_name_H-M   'P 1'
#
loop_
_entity.id
_entity.type
_entity.pdbx_description
1 polymer ?
#
loop_
_entity_poly.entity_id
_entity_poly.type
_entity_poly.pdbx_seq_one_letter_code
_entity_poly.pdbx_strand_id
1 'polypeptide(L)'
;MVSPTQLYGTELVDCARANAKQGITIAAYQCGYGDDVKTFAQELRIACETMNLKVKELSELITDQDMILKMGTGEIIAPETESEL
;
A
#
# COMPACT_ATOMS: atom_id res chain seq x y z
N MET A 1 -15.23 1.07 14.70
CA MET A 1 -15.95 2.34 14.49
C MET A 1 -15.31 2.92 13.24
N VAL A 2 -16.05 3.07 12.14
CA VAL A 2 -15.50 3.62 10.89
C VAL A 2 -15.38 5.13 11.06
N SER A 3 -14.25 5.72 10.68
CA SER A 3 -14.09 7.17 10.68
C SER A 3 -14.98 7.77 9.58
N PRO A 4 -15.92 8.68 9.89
CA PRO A 4 -16.83 9.24 8.88
C PRO A 4 -16.14 10.21 7.91
N THR A 5 -14.88 10.58 8.19
CA THR A 5 -14.06 11.50 7.40
C THR A 5 -12.72 10.84 7.10
N GLN A 6 -12.16 11.14 5.91
CA GLN A 6 -10.81 10.72 5.55
C GLN A 6 -9.82 11.22 6.60
N LEU A 7 -9.04 10.30 7.15
CA LEU A 7 -7.97 10.63 8.09
C LEU A 7 -6.73 11.07 7.32
N TYR A 8 -5.99 12.02 7.90
CA TYR A 8 -4.75 12.55 7.35
C TYR A 8 -3.67 12.63 8.44
N GLY A 9 -2.42 12.78 8.02
CA GLY A 9 -1.32 12.99 8.96
C GLY A 9 -1.24 11.89 10.04
N THR A 10 -1.15 12.28 11.31
CA THR A 10 -0.83 11.34 12.40
C THR A 10 -1.98 10.36 12.61
N GLU A 11 -3.22 10.84 12.47
CA GLU A 11 -4.42 10.03 12.65
C GLU A 11 -4.52 8.94 11.58
N LEU A 12 -4.08 9.25 10.35
CA LEU A 12 -3.98 8.28 9.27
C LEU A 12 -2.96 7.19 9.58
N VAL A 13 -1.78 7.58 10.07
CA VAL A 13 -0.71 6.64 10.43
C VAL A 13 -1.12 5.74 11.60
N ASP A 14 -1.77 6.30 12.62
CA ASP A 14 -2.23 5.55 13.79
C ASP A 14 -3.34 4.56 13.40
N CYS A 15 -4.32 5.01 12.62
CA CYS A 15 -5.36 4.17 12.06
C CYS A 15 -4.79 3.06 11.16
N ALA A 16 -3.87 3.38 10.25
CA ALA A 16 -3.23 2.41 9.39
C ALA A 16 -2.46 1.36 10.19
N ARG A 17 -1.71 1.78 11.22
CA ARG A 17 -0.96 0.86 12.08
C ARG A 17 -1.88 -0.05 12.89
N ALA A 18 -2.97 0.49 13.45
CA ALA A 18 -3.97 -0.28 14.19
C ALA A 18 -4.63 -1.36 13.30
N ASN A 19 -4.80 -1.06 12.01
CA ASN A 19 -5.43 -1.95 11.04
C ASN A 19 -4.44 -2.72 10.14
N ALA A 20 -3.13 -2.52 10.30
CA ALA A 20 -2.10 -3.12 9.43
C ALA A 20 -2.18 -4.66 9.39
N LYS A 21 -2.51 -5.29 10.52
CA LYS A 21 -2.67 -6.75 10.63
C LYS A 21 -3.90 -7.29 9.88
N GLN A 22 -4.85 -6.43 9.53
CA GLN A 22 -6.08 -6.80 8.82
C GLN A 22 -5.96 -6.64 7.30
N GLY A 23 -4.84 -6.08 6.81
CA GLY A 23 -4.59 -5.82 5.40
C GLY A 23 -4.94 -4.38 4.98
N ILE A 24 -4.36 -3.98 3.86
CA ILE A 24 -4.39 -2.60 3.37
C ILE A 24 -5.80 -2.12 2.97
N THR A 25 -6.65 -3.02 2.45
CA THR A 25 -8.04 -2.70 2.05
C THR A 25 -8.91 -2.39 3.26
N ILE A 26 -8.80 -3.20 4.32
CA ILE A 26 -9.56 -2.95 5.57
C ILE A 26 -9.03 -1.69 6.26
N ALA A 27 -7.71 -1.47 6.26
CA ALA A 27 -7.14 -0.24 6.78
C ALA A 27 -7.69 1.00 6.03
N ALA A 28 -7.70 0.99 4.69
CA ALA A 28 -8.27 2.08 3.90
C ALA A 28 -9.74 2.34 4.25
N TYR A 29 -10.55 1.30 4.34
CA TYR A 29 -11.96 1.42 4.70
C TYR A 29 -12.16 2.03 6.11
N GLN A 30 -11.42 1.53 7.10
CA GLN A 30 -11.51 2.01 8.48
C GLN A 30 -10.98 3.45 8.65
N CYS A 31 -10.01 3.85 7.82
CA CYS A 31 -9.42 5.19 7.84
C CYS A 31 -10.19 6.21 6.98
N GLY A 32 -11.36 5.84 6.44
CA GLY A 32 -12.27 6.74 5.71
C GLY A 32 -12.02 6.83 4.20
N TYR A 33 -11.16 5.97 3.65
CA TYR A 33 -10.86 5.90 2.21
C TYR A 33 -11.75 4.89 1.47
N GLY A 34 -12.52 4.07 2.19
CA GLY A 34 -13.37 3.06 1.57
C GLY A 34 -12.54 2.06 0.75
N ASP A 35 -12.83 1.96 -0.54
CA ASP A 35 -12.11 1.13 -1.50
C ASP A 35 -10.94 1.85 -2.20
N ASP A 36 -10.71 3.13 -1.91
CA ASP A 36 -9.63 3.95 -2.50
C ASP A 36 -8.27 3.68 -1.83
N VAL A 37 -7.82 2.42 -1.94
CA VAL A 37 -6.55 1.97 -1.36
C VAL A 37 -5.34 2.70 -1.96
N LYS A 38 -5.43 3.12 -3.24
CA LYS A 38 -4.39 3.92 -3.91
C LYS A 38 -4.18 5.27 -3.22
N THR A 39 -5.28 5.99 -3.00
CA THR A 39 -5.26 7.29 -2.31
C THR A 39 -4.81 7.12 -0.87
N PHE A 40 -5.31 6.09 -0.17
CA PHE A 40 -4.88 5.73 1.17
C PHE A 40 -3.36 5.52 1.26
N ALA A 41 -2.78 4.71 0.37
CA ALA A 41 -1.35 4.41 0.38
C ALA A 41 -0.50 5.67 0.10
N GLN A 42 -0.95 6.54 -0.81
CA GLN A 42 -0.28 7.79 -1.13
C GLN A 42 -0.30 8.76 0.05
N GLU A 43 -1.47 9.03 0.63
CA GLU A 43 -1.62 9.91 1.80
C GLU A 43 -0.86 9.36 3.01
N LEU A 44 -0.88 8.04 3.19
CA LEU A 44 -0.17 7.38 4.28
C LEU A 44 1.35 7.54 4.16
N ARG A 45 1.88 7.46 2.94
CA ARG A 45 3.29 7.72 2.66
C ARG A 45 3.65 9.17 2.97
N ILE A 46 2.85 10.12 2.50
CA ILE A 46 3.06 11.55 2.73
C ILE A 46 3.03 11.87 4.23
N ALA A 47 2.05 11.34 4.95
CA ALA A 47 1.92 11.50 6.39
C ALA A 47 3.15 10.97 7.14
N CYS A 48 3.64 9.80 6.74
CA CYS A 48 4.85 9.22 7.30
C CYS A 48 6.11 10.07 7.03
N GLU A 49 6.30 10.53 5.79
CA GLU A 49 7.43 11.36 5.37
C GLU A 49 7.44 12.69 6.12
N THR A 50 6.26 13.31 6.27
CA THR A 50 6.07 14.57 6.99
C THR A 50 6.48 14.46 8.46
N MET A 51 6.30 13.29 9.08
CA MET A 51 6.60 13.08 10.51
C MET A 51 8.02 12.61 10.77
N ASN A 52 8.85 12.53 9.72
CA ASN A 52 10.18 11.93 9.78
C ASN A 52 10.16 10.53 10.43
N LEU A 53 9.02 9.84 10.33
CA LEU A 53 8.81 8.50 10.87
C LEU A 53 9.46 7.53 9.88
N LYS A 54 10.43 6.75 10.35
CA LYS A 54 10.99 5.66 9.54
C LYS A 54 9.88 4.62 9.30
N VAL A 55 9.31 4.67 8.11
CA VAL A 55 8.24 3.79 7.55
C VAL A 55 8.63 2.32 7.51
N LYS A 56 9.69 1.86 8.17
CA LYS A 56 10.16 0.47 8.07
C LYS A 56 9.06 -0.57 8.36
N GLU A 57 8.18 -0.28 9.32
CA GLU A 57 7.08 -1.19 9.70
C GLU A 57 5.84 -1.06 8.79
N LEU A 58 5.62 0.11 8.18
CA LEU A 58 4.43 0.38 7.37
C LEU A 58 4.68 0.14 5.88
N SER A 59 5.94 0.21 5.45
CA SER A 59 6.39 -0.13 4.11
C SER A 59 6.01 -1.57 3.78
N GLU A 60 6.06 -2.49 4.74
CA GLU A 60 5.61 -3.88 4.56
C GLU A 60 4.14 -3.95 4.10
N LEU A 61 3.28 -3.02 4.56
CA LEU A 61 1.88 -2.95 4.16
C LEU A 61 1.69 -2.40 2.73
N ILE A 62 2.58 -1.49 2.29
CA ILE A 62 2.49 -0.77 1.01
C ILE A 62 3.24 -1.52 -0.11
N THR A 63 4.31 -2.23 0.22
CA THR A 63 5.21 -2.89 -0.74
C THR A 63 4.52 -4.02 -1.49
N ASP A 64 3.51 -4.66 -0.89
CA ASP A 64 2.69 -5.69 -1.55
C ASP A 64 1.94 -5.14 -2.79
N GLN A 65 1.54 -3.86 -2.76
CA GLN A 65 0.87 -3.20 -3.90
C GLN A 65 1.83 -2.60 -4.93
N ASP A 66 3.05 -2.23 -4.54
CA ASP A 66 4.07 -1.71 -5.47
C ASP A 66 4.61 -2.81 -6.41
N MET A 67 4.63 -4.07 -5.93
CA MET A 67 4.95 -5.23 -6.78
C MET A 67 3.91 -5.43 -7.90
N ILE A 68 2.63 -5.20 -7.62
CA ILE A 68 1.55 -5.35 -8.62
C ILE A 68 1.60 -4.20 -9.65
N LEU A 69 1.89 -2.97 -9.23
CA LEU A 69 2.01 -1.83 -10.16
C LEU A 69 3.28 -1.91 -11.04
N LYS A 70 4.35 -2.56 -10.60
CA LYS A 70 5.58 -2.75 -11.40
C LYS A 70 5.58 -4.01 -12.27
N MET A 71 4.64 -4.93 -12.09
CA MET A 71 4.43 -6.09 -12.97
C MET A 71 3.63 -5.78 -14.25
N GLY A 72 3.48 -4.50 -14.63
CA GLY A 72 2.88 -4.08 -15.91
C GLY A 72 3.88 -3.79 -17.04
N THR A 73 5.19 -3.82 -16.77
CA THR A 73 6.25 -3.44 -17.74
C THR A 73 7.45 -4.38 -17.65
N GLY A 74 7.20 -5.68 -17.67
CA GLY A 74 8.22 -6.71 -17.79
C GLY A 74 7.73 -7.75 -18.77
N GLU A 75 7.89 -7.50 -20.07
CA GLU A 75 7.84 -8.55 -21.07
C GLU A 75 8.85 -9.63 -20.64
N ILE A 76 8.30 -10.75 -20.19
CA ILE A 76 9.00 -12.01 -19.99
C ILE A 76 9.66 -12.39 -21.31
N ILE A 77 10.94 -12.05 -21.44
CA ILE A 77 11.83 -12.68 -22.41
C ILE A 77 11.87 -14.15 -21.98
N ALA A 78 11.15 -15.01 -22.69
CA ALA A 78 11.41 -16.44 -22.69
C ALA A 78 12.43 -16.69 -23.80
N PRO A 79 13.73 -16.86 -23.52
CA PRO A 79 14.57 -17.53 -24.49
C PRO A 79 14.34 -19.05 -24.37
N GLU A 80 14.71 -19.76 -25.42
CA GLU A 80 14.99 -21.21 -25.43
C GLU A 80 13.78 -22.14 -25.61
N THR A 81 13.20 -22.13 -26.82
CA THR A 81 12.81 -23.42 -27.42
C THR A 81 14.04 -23.95 -28.15
N GLU A 82 14.86 -24.74 -27.43
CA GLU A 82 15.80 -25.67 -28.07
C GLU A 82 14.95 -26.69 -28.83
N SER A 83 14.70 -26.41 -30.10
CA SER A 83 14.03 -27.34 -31.01
C SER A 83 15.07 -28.38 -31.46
N GLU A 84 15.43 -29.30 -30.56
CA GLU A 84 16.01 -30.58 -30.94
C GLU A 84 14.87 -31.57 -31.19
N LEU A 85 14.56 -31.82 -32.48
CA LEU A 85 14.35 -33.14 -33.07
C LEU A 85 14.16 -33.04 -34.60
#